data_AF-A0A7Z2JIZ2-F1
#
_entry.id   AF-A0A7Z2JIZ2-F1
#
_cell.length_a   1.000
_cell.length_b   1.000
_cell.length_c   1.000
_cell.angle_alpha   90.00
_cell.angle_beta   90.00
_cell.angle_gamma   90.00
#
_symmetry.space_group_name_H-M   'P 1'
#
loop_
_entity.id
_entity.type
_entity.pdbx_description
1 polymer ?
#
loop_
_entity_poly.entity_id
_entity_poly.type
_entity_poly.pdbx_seq_one_letter_code
_entity_poly.pdbx_strand_id
1 'polypeptide(L)'
;MTAFIFANNVNTTLAGAVSNTATSITLASSANLPSSIPSGSVLVVTLNDVATRNNYEVVYATAISGATLTVQRAQESTAALSWLVGDFAFSGPTAGQQESFGQEGAANTWTGANTFTETVTAPTVNTGTIEAGASPLFLETDSHVSVVNSTNTAYAELYCAAPTIGDAAVNLDTGDARYVKHGSAALAGTQANIGWTPSTASSDVRSVTFTAPCNGVVISRSFVNSNAGQTASFTNYASINGVAGGAESIIGSSIVSTVQNVASGSSVTVSATATSNAGTTIPASHWLEYQFMPS
;
A
#
# COMPACT_ATOMS: atom_id res chain seq x y z
N MET A 1 -23.93 -6.22 11.04
CA MET A 1 -23.46 -5.93 12.41
C MET A 1 -24.49 -5.01 13.04
N THR A 2 -24.94 -5.31 14.26
CA THR A 2 -25.91 -4.48 14.97
C THR A 2 -25.19 -3.29 15.58
N ALA A 3 -25.65 -2.06 15.31
CA ALA A 3 -25.14 -0.88 16.00
C ALA A 3 -25.91 -0.68 17.31
N PHE A 4 -25.21 -0.56 18.43
CA PHE A 4 -25.83 -0.33 19.72
C PHE A 4 -25.84 1.16 20.06
N ILE A 5 -26.99 1.66 20.51
CA ILE A 5 -27.07 2.96 21.19
C ILE A 5 -27.16 2.75 22.70
N PHE A 6 -26.68 3.75 23.44
CA PHE A 6 -26.59 3.69 24.90
C PHE A 6 -27.49 4.75 25.53
N ALA A 7 -28.15 4.38 26.61
CA ALA A 7 -28.94 5.28 27.43
C ALA A 7 -28.60 5.04 28.90
N ASN A 8 -28.24 6.10 29.62
CA ASN A 8 -27.87 5.98 31.02
C ASN A 8 -29.11 5.84 31.88
N ASN A 9 -29.07 4.94 32.86
CA ASN A 9 -30.02 4.88 33.96
C ASN A 9 -31.49 4.69 33.51
N VAL A 10 -31.71 3.92 32.43
CA VAL A 10 -33.04 3.40 32.08
C VAL A 10 -33.36 2.28 33.05
N ASN A 11 -34.25 2.54 33.99
CA ASN A 11 -34.71 1.56 34.98
C ASN A 11 -36.17 1.87 35.32
N THR A 12 -37.06 0.97 34.95
CA THR A 12 -38.51 1.14 35.09
C THR A 12 -39.18 -0.24 35.12
N THR A 13 -40.49 -0.27 35.03
CA THR A 13 -41.28 -1.50 34.95
C THR A 13 -42.12 -1.53 33.68
N LEU A 14 -42.65 -2.70 33.32
CA LEU A 14 -43.67 -2.84 32.29
C LEU A 14 -45.00 -2.20 32.75
N ALA A 15 -45.63 -1.42 31.88
CA ALA A 15 -46.94 -0.80 32.12
C ALA A 15 -48.10 -1.78 31.86
N GLY A 16 -47.85 -2.90 31.18
CA GLY A 16 -48.84 -3.92 30.87
C GLY A 16 -48.19 -5.29 30.67
N ALA A 17 -49.02 -6.34 30.66
CA ALA A 17 -48.55 -7.69 30.38
C ALA A 17 -48.07 -7.81 28.92
N VAL A 18 -47.04 -8.62 28.71
CA VAL A 18 -46.38 -8.79 27.41
C VAL A 18 -46.33 -10.27 27.08
N SER A 19 -46.85 -10.68 25.92
CA SER A 19 -46.74 -12.08 25.47
C SER A 19 -45.35 -12.38 24.91
N ASN A 20 -45.00 -13.66 24.79
CA ASN A 20 -43.76 -14.12 24.17
C ASN A 20 -43.64 -13.82 22.66
N THR A 21 -44.72 -13.39 21.99
CA THR A 21 -44.73 -12.99 20.57
C THR A 21 -44.91 -11.48 20.37
N ALA A 22 -45.03 -10.71 21.45
CA ALA A 22 -45.24 -9.28 21.35
C ALA A 22 -44.01 -8.57 20.74
N THR A 23 -44.25 -7.77 19.71
CA THR A 23 -43.24 -6.93 19.03
C THR A 23 -43.25 -5.49 19.55
N SER A 24 -44.08 -5.20 20.55
CA SER A 24 -44.18 -3.89 21.19
C SER A 24 -44.35 -4.07 22.69
N ILE A 25 -43.64 -3.27 23.48
CA ILE A 25 -43.76 -3.24 24.94
C ILE A 25 -43.95 -1.80 25.41
N THR A 26 -44.82 -1.59 26.38
CA THR A 26 -45.03 -0.27 27.01
C THR A 26 -44.41 -0.26 28.39
N LEU A 27 -43.54 0.69 28.65
CA LEU A 27 -42.91 0.93 29.94
C LEU A 27 -43.76 1.88 30.79
N ALA A 28 -43.65 1.78 32.11
CA ALA A 28 -44.37 2.65 33.05
C ALA A 28 -43.84 4.10 33.05
N SER A 29 -42.63 4.32 32.53
CA SER A 29 -42.00 5.63 32.42
C SER A 29 -41.08 5.67 31.20
N SER A 30 -41.03 6.81 30.53
CA SER A 30 -40.07 7.10 29.46
C SER A 30 -38.82 7.84 29.95
N ALA A 31 -38.62 7.94 31.28
CA ALA A 31 -37.48 8.63 31.84
C ALA A 31 -36.16 8.03 31.34
N ASN A 32 -35.23 8.91 30.93
CA ASN A 32 -33.90 8.58 30.39
C ASN A 32 -33.87 7.75 29.10
N LEU A 33 -35.02 7.44 28.49
CA LEU A 33 -35.03 6.86 27.16
C LEU A 33 -34.57 7.91 26.12
N PRO A 34 -33.87 7.50 25.05
CA PRO A 34 -33.55 8.39 23.95
C PRO A 34 -34.84 8.83 23.24
N SER A 35 -34.83 10.01 22.61
CA SER A 35 -36.00 10.51 21.88
C SER A 35 -36.31 9.71 20.61
N SER A 36 -35.30 9.03 20.05
CA SER A 36 -35.43 8.16 18.87
C SER A 36 -34.33 7.10 18.84
N ILE A 37 -34.53 6.06 18.03
CA ILE A 37 -33.51 5.05 17.71
C ILE A 37 -33.19 5.17 16.21
N PRO A 38 -31.94 5.49 15.83
CA PRO A 38 -31.56 5.58 14.42
C PRO A 38 -31.76 4.26 13.66
N SER A 39 -32.03 4.35 12.36
CA SER A 39 -32.15 3.17 11.50
C SER A 39 -30.89 2.31 11.56
N GLY A 40 -31.06 0.98 11.64
CA GLY A 40 -29.96 0.03 11.76
C GLY A 40 -29.31 -0.05 13.15
N SER A 41 -29.80 0.74 14.12
CA SER A 41 -29.34 0.72 15.50
C SER A 41 -30.39 0.15 16.45
N VAL A 42 -29.97 -0.30 17.62
CA VAL A 42 -30.86 -0.81 18.67
C VAL A 42 -30.47 -0.30 20.05
N LEU A 43 -31.48 -0.10 20.91
CA LEU A 43 -31.29 0.04 22.36
C LEU A 43 -31.53 -1.31 23.02
N VAL A 44 -30.58 -1.76 23.84
CA VAL A 44 -30.72 -3.03 24.57
C VAL A 44 -31.48 -2.81 25.87
N VAL A 45 -32.49 -3.64 26.12
CA VAL A 45 -33.28 -3.65 27.35
C VAL A 45 -33.33 -5.08 27.87
N THR A 46 -33.09 -5.26 29.17
CA THR A 46 -33.27 -6.53 29.87
C THR A 46 -34.59 -6.48 30.62
N LEU A 47 -35.42 -7.50 30.40
CA LEU A 47 -36.62 -7.77 31.18
C LEU A 47 -36.26 -8.77 32.29
N ASN A 48 -36.77 -8.55 33.49
CA ASN A 48 -36.54 -9.45 34.62
C ASN A 48 -37.77 -9.52 35.52
N ASP A 49 -38.09 -10.71 36.00
CA ASP A 49 -39.34 -10.92 36.71
C ASP A 49 -39.24 -10.36 38.13
N VAL A 50 -40.28 -9.66 38.57
CA VAL A 50 -40.28 -9.06 39.91
C VAL A 50 -40.38 -10.12 41.01
N ALA A 51 -40.98 -11.28 40.69
CA ALA A 51 -41.34 -12.32 41.66
C ALA A 51 -40.13 -13.11 42.18
N THR A 52 -39.24 -13.52 41.28
CA THR A 52 -38.09 -14.39 41.58
C THR A 52 -36.76 -13.73 41.20
N ARG A 53 -36.75 -12.87 40.19
CA ARG A 53 -35.56 -12.29 39.56
C ARG A 53 -34.64 -13.31 38.89
N ASN A 54 -35.10 -14.54 38.71
CA ASN A 54 -34.32 -15.60 38.08
C ASN A 54 -34.54 -15.67 36.57
N ASN A 55 -35.65 -15.15 36.06
CA ASN A 55 -35.96 -15.14 34.64
C ASN A 55 -35.53 -13.82 34.02
N TYR A 56 -34.77 -13.90 32.94
CA TYR A 56 -34.32 -12.73 32.21
C TYR A 56 -34.47 -12.92 30.71
N GLU A 57 -34.73 -11.81 30.02
CA GLU A 57 -34.73 -11.77 28.57
C GLU A 57 -34.07 -10.47 28.11
N VAL A 58 -33.17 -10.60 27.16
CA VAL A 58 -32.59 -9.44 26.47
C VAL A 58 -33.42 -9.18 25.22
N VAL A 59 -33.86 -7.93 25.06
CA VAL A 59 -34.61 -7.47 23.89
C VAL A 59 -33.89 -6.30 23.25
N TYR A 60 -33.96 -6.22 21.93
CA TYR A 60 -33.43 -5.10 21.16
C TYR A 60 -34.58 -4.20 20.73
N ALA A 61 -34.66 -3.00 21.27
CA ALA A 61 -35.59 -1.99 20.82
C ALA A 61 -35.07 -1.34 19.54
N THR A 62 -35.87 -1.40 18.47
CA THR A 62 -35.55 -0.85 17.14
C THR A 62 -36.24 0.49 16.88
N ALA A 63 -37.28 0.81 17.64
CA ALA A 63 -37.93 2.11 17.62
C ALA A 63 -38.51 2.45 18.99
N ILE A 64 -38.72 3.75 19.23
CA ILE A 64 -39.30 4.30 20.45
C ILE A 64 -40.32 5.38 20.13
N SER A 65 -41.43 5.38 20.87
CA SER A 65 -42.42 6.44 20.88
C SER A 65 -42.98 6.63 22.29
N GLY A 66 -42.58 7.72 22.95
CA GLY A 66 -42.88 7.93 24.37
C GLY A 66 -42.30 6.82 25.24
N ALA A 67 -43.17 6.10 25.96
CA ALA A 67 -42.78 4.94 26.78
C ALA A 67 -42.96 3.59 26.06
N THR A 68 -43.31 3.59 24.77
CA THR A 68 -43.53 2.37 23.99
C THR A 68 -42.31 2.06 23.12
N LEU A 69 -41.82 0.83 23.20
CA LEU A 69 -40.68 0.32 22.43
C LEU A 69 -41.16 -0.71 21.42
N THR A 70 -40.75 -0.56 20.16
CA THR A 70 -40.83 -1.65 19.17
C THR A 70 -39.61 -2.53 19.37
N VAL A 71 -39.81 -3.84 19.58
CA VAL A 71 -38.74 -4.74 20.05
C VAL A 71 -38.60 -6.00 19.19
N GLN A 72 -37.34 -6.45 19.09
CA GLN A 72 -36.98 -7.82 18.76
C GLN A 72 -36.71 -8.57 20.06
N ARG A 73 -37.45 -9.65 20.28
CA ARG A 73 -37.42 -10.48 21.49
C ARG A 73 -36.32 -11.55 21.41
N ALA A 74 -36.04 -12.24 22.52
CA ALA A 74 -35.12 -13.38 22.55
C ALA A 74 -33.72 -13.11 21.98
N GLN A 75 -33.09 -11.99 22.35
CA GLN A 75 -31.75 -11.64 21.89
C GLN A 75 -30.68 -12.26 22.79
N GLU A 76 -29.45 -12.34 22.28
CA GLU A 76 -28.28 -12.82 23.03
C GLU A 76 -28.49 -14.20 23.65
N SER A 77 -29.12 -15.11 22.89
CA SER A 77 -29.44 -16.48 23.31
C SER A 77 -30.42 -16.59 24.50
N THR A 78 -31.11 -15.50 24.86
CA THR A 78 -32.23 -15.55 25.81
C THR A 78 -33.51 -16.06 25.13
N ALA A 79 -34.43 -16.62 25.90
CA ALA A 79 -35.72 -17.08 25.39
C ALA A 79 -36.78 -15.97 25.50
N ALA A 80 -37.71 -15.91 24.55
CA ALA A 80 -38.86 -15.01 24.65
C ALA A 80 -39.85 -15.56 25.69
N LEU A 81 -40.08 -14.79 26.75
CA LEU A 81 -40.99 -15.16 27.84
C LEU A 81 -42.25 -14.28 27.84
N SER A 82 -43.25 -14.71 28.60
CA SER A 82 -44.38 -13.85 28.94
C SER A 82 -44.08 -13.09 30.22
N TRP A 83 -44.38 -11.80 30.23
CA TRP A 83 -44.11 -10.89 31.33
C TRP A 83 -45.39 -10.28 31.87
N LEU A 84 -45.40 -10.00 33.16
CA LEU A 84 -46.51 -9.36 33.86
C LEU A 84 -46.28 -7.86 33.97
N VAL A 85 -47.37 -7.13 34.22
CA VAL A 85 -47.29 -5.72 34.59
C VAL A 85 -46.45 -5.57 35.88
N GLY A 86 -45.60 -4.56 35.93
CA GLY A 86 -44.71 -4.33 37.08
C GLY A 86 -43.40 -5.12 37.05
N ASP A 87 -43.22 -6.07 36.13
CA ASP A 87 -41.90 -6.69 35.91
C ASP A 87 -40.88 -5.65 35.45
N PHE A 88 -39.61 -5.87 35.81
CA PHE A 88 -38.56 -4.90 35.59
C PHE A 88 -38.18 -4.81 34.11
N ALA A 89 -37.91 -3.58 33.67
CA ALA A 89 -37.35 -3.27 32.36
C ALA A 89 -36.23 -2.24 32.55
N PHE A 90 -35.00 -2.62 32.24
CA PHE A 90 -33.84 -1.76 32.43
C PHE A 90 -32.84 -1.89 31.29
N SER A 91 -32.05 -0.84 31.04
CA SER A 91 -30.91 -0.90 30.12
C SER A 91 -29.63 -0.98 30.95
N GLY A 92 -28.89 -2.06 30.78
CA GLY A 92 -27.60 -2.31 31.41
C GLY A 92 -26.66 -3.04 30.45
N PRO A 93 -25.36 -3.10 30.74
CA PRO A 93 -24.40 -3.77 29.86
C PRO A 93 -24.74 -5.25 29.68
N THR A 94 -24.82 -5.70 28.42
CA THR A 94 -25.00 -7.11 28.07
C THR A 94 -23.77 -7.70 27.39
N ALA A 95 -23.70 -9.03 27.30
CA ALA A 95 -22.57 -9.72 26.67
C ALA A 95 -22.45 -9.33 25.18
N GLY A 96 -23.57 -9.34 24.44
CA GLY A 96 -23.59 -8.96 23.02
C GLY A 96 -23.17 -7.51 22.78
N GLN A 97 -23.50 -6.59 23.70
CA GLN A 97 -22.96 -5.23 23.65
C GLN A 97 -21.45 -5.21 23.88
N GLN A 98 -20.96 -5.92 24.90
CA GLN A 98 -19.53 -5.93 25.24
C GLN A 98 -18.67 -6.60 24.15
N GLU A 99 -19.17 -7.65 23.51
CA GLU A 99 -18.54 -8.32 22.38
C GLU A 99 -18.43 -7.43 21.13
N SER A 100 -19.23 -6.37 21.04
CA SER A 100 -19.12 -5.39 19.93
C SER A 100 -17.91 -4.46 20.06
N PHE A 101 -17.30 -4.40 21.25
CA PHE A 101 -16.08 -3.63 21.47
C PHE A 101 -14.82 -4.46 21.17
N GLY A 102 -13.76 -3.80 20.73
CA GLY A 102 -12.44 -4.44 20.63
C GLY A 102 -11.83 -4.70 22.01
N GLN A 103 -11.13 -5.83 22.16
CA GLN A 103 -10.47 -6.23 23.40
C GLN A 103 -8.94 -6.15 23.27
N GLU A 104 -8.28 -5.61 24.30
CA GLU A 104 -6.82 -5.66 24.40
C GLU A 104 -6.36 -7.11 24.65
N GLY A 105 -5.31 -7.54 23.93
CA GLY A 105 -4.76 -8.90 24.05
C GLY A 105 -5.46 -9.98 23.22
N ALA A 106 -6.53 -9.64 22.50
CA ALA A 106 -7.18 -10.50 21.52
C ALA A 106 -7.03 -9.96 20.10
N ALA A 107 -7.18 -10.84 19.10
CA ALA A 107 -7.26 -10.42 17.70
C ALA A 107 -8.62 -9.76 17.44
N ASN A 108 -8.61 -8.47 17.06
CA ASN A 108 -9.81 -7.73 16.71
C ASN A 108 -9.93 -7.60 15.19
N THR A 109 -11.13 -7.83 14.65
CA THR A 109 -11.43 -7.60 13.24
C THR A 109 -12.44 -6.46 13.11
N TRP A 110 -12.01 -5.32 12.58
CA TRP A 110 -12.89 -4.19 12.28
C TRP A 110 -13.16 -4.15 10.77
N THR A 111 -14.44 -4.22 10.39
CA THR A 111 -14.89 -4.16 8.99
C THR A 111 -15.53 -2.81 8.67
N GLY A 112 -15.44 -2.37 7.41
CA GLY A 112 -16.06 -1.11 6.94
C GLY A 112 -15.10 0.09 6.98
N ALA A 113 -15.66 1.28 6.83
CA ALA A 113 -14.89 2.53 6.87
C ALA A 113 -14.61 2.94 8.32
N ASN A 114 -13.34 2.86 8.73
CA ASN A 114 -12.88 3.25 10.07
C ASN A 114 -11.91 4.43 9.93
N THR A 115 -12.18 5.52 10.66
CA THR A 115 -11.31 6.72 10.67
C THR A 115 -10.53 6.77 11.97
N PHE A 116 -9.21 6.67 11.88
CA PHE A 116 -8.30 6.91 13.00
C PHE A 116 -7.67 8.29 12.82
N THR A 117 -7.85 9.19 13.78
CA THR A 117 -7.33 10.57 13.71
C THR A 117 -5.94 10.73 14.30
N GLU A 118 -5.45 9.71 15.00
CA GLU A 118 -4.14 9.68 15.65
C GLU A 118 -3.28 8.59 15.03
N THR A 119 -1.96 8.68 15.24
CA THR A 119 -1.00 7.71 14.70
C THR A 119 -1.25 6.32 15.28
N VAL A 120 -1.56 5.35 14.43
CA VAL A 120 -1.67 3.93 14.81
C VAL A 120 -0.30 3.27 14.67
N THR A 121 0.39 3.05 15.78
CA THR A 121 1.65 2.27 15.80
C THR A 121 1.33 0.78 15.77
N ALA A 122 1.25 0.19 14.59
CA ALA A 122 1.15 -1.27 14.44
C ALA A 122 2.56 -1.87 14.25
N PRO A 123 2.93 -2.95 14.96
CA PRO A 123 4.22 -3.62 14.78
C PRO A 123 4.39 -4.26 13.38
N THR A 124 3.28 -4.45 12.66
CA THR A 124 3.24 -4.84 11.25
C THR A 124 1.96 -4.30 10.65
N VAL A 125 2.06 -3.36 9.71
CA VAL A 125 0.93 -2.99 8.85
C VAL A 125 1.00 -3.91 7.63
N ASN A 126 0.28 -5.02 7.67
CA ASN A 126 -0.04 -5.72 6.43
C ASN A 126 -1.10 -4.88 5.72
N THR A 127 -0.66 -3.97 4.85
CA THR A 127 -1.56 -3.42 3.84
C THR A 127 -2.00 -4.59 2.98
N GLY A 128 -3.20 -5.12 3.23
CA GLY A 128 -3.86 -6.02 2.31
C GLY A 128 -3.76 -5.43 0.91
N THR A 129 -3.61 -6.31 -0.08
CA THR A 129 -3.56 -6.04 -1.52
C THR A 129 -4.11 -4.65 -1.86
N ILE A 130 -3.25 -3.75 -2.33
CA ILE A 130 -3.71 -2.47 -2.87
C ILE A 130 -4.57 -2.82 -4.09
N GLU A 131 -5.89 -2.75 -3.92
CA GLU A 131 -6.85 -3.00 -4.99
C GLU A 131 -6.56 -2.03 -6.15
N ALA A 132 -6.54 -2.56 -7.37
CA ALA A 132 -6.25 -1.79 -8.57
C ALA A 132 -7.28 -0.65 -8.73
N GLY A 133 -6.85 0.59 -8.49
CA GLY A 133 -7.69 1.78 -8.62
C GLY A 133 -7.84 2.65 -7.35
N ALA A 134 -7.29 2.24 -6.21
CA ALA A 134 -7.14 3.15 -5.07
C ALA A 134 -5.98 4.13 -5.32
N SER A 135 -6.22 5.44 -5.17
CA SER A 135 -5.15 6.43 -5.12
C SER A 135 -4.18 6.04 -4.00
N PRO A 136 -2.88 5.82 -4.26
CA PRO A 136 -1.97 5.42 -3.21
C PRO A 136 -1.96 6.49 -2.12
N LEU A 137 -2.16 6.06 -0.87
CA LEU A 137 -1.98 6.93 0.28
C LEU A 137 -0.49 7.28 0.37
N PHE A 138 -0.13 8.48 -0.07
CA PHE A 138 1.20 9.01 0.15
C PHE A 138 1.35 9.32 1.64
N LEU A 139 2.17 8.54 2.35
CA LEU A 139 2.67 8.95 3.66
C LEU A 139 3.60 10.14 3.42
N GLU A 140 3.07 11.36 3.51
CA GLU A 140 3.87 12.58 3.49
C GLU A 140 4.65 12.69 4.81
N THR A 141 5.79 12.00 4.86
CA THR A 141 6.92 12.39 5.71
C THR A 141 8.16 11.67 5.18
N ASP A 142 8.92 12.40 4.37
CA ASP A 142 10.37 12.25 4.13
C ASP A 142 10.95 10.82 4.25
N SER A 143 10.33 9.87 3.57
CA SER A 143 10.92 8.56 3.36
C SER A 143 10.46 8.03 2.01
N HIS A 144 11.44 7.59 1.22
CA HIS A 144 11.20 6.84 -0.01
C HIS A 144 10.08 5.83 0.20
N VAL A 145 8.96 6.01 -0.51
CA VAL A 145 7.92 4.99 -0.61
C VAL A 145 8.50 3.85 -1.45
N SER A 146 9.05 2.85 -0.77
CA SER A 146 9.34 1.55 -1.37
C SER A 146 8.07 0.71 -1.22
N VAL A 147 7.33 0.53 -2.31
CA VAL A 147 6.27 -0.48 -2.34
C VAL A 147 6.96 -1.84 -2.38
N VAL A 148 7.23 -2.39 -1.20
CA VAL A 148 7.77 -3.75 -1.04
C VAL A 148 6.60 -4.72 -1.03
N ASN A 149 6.27 -5.26 -2.20
CA ASN A 149 5.47 -6.48 -2.25
C ASN A 149 6.43 -7.67 -2.38
N SER A 150 6.86 -8.26 -1.27
CA SER A 150 7.65 -9.50 -1.30
C SER A 150 6.97 -10.60 -0.50
N THR A 151 6.46 -11.62 -1.18
CA THR A 151 6.19 -12.93 -0.58
C THR A 151 7.47 -13.77 -0.41
N ASN A 152 8.66 -13.19 -0.64
CA ASN A 152 9.92 -13.91 -0.64
C ASN A 152 10.97 -13.16 0.21
N THR A 153 11.44 -13.79 1.29
CA THR A 153 12.26 -13.21 2.37
C THR A 153 13.73 -12.97 2.01
N ALA A 154 14.06 -12.75 0.73
CA ALA A 154 15.47 -12.65 0.30
C ALA A 154 15.85 -11.35 -0.42
N TYR A 155 14.93 -10.64 -1.10
CA TYR A 155 15.23 -9.36 -1.76
C TYR A 155 13.99 -8.47 -1.84
N ALA A 156 14.14 -7.17 -1.53
CA ALA A 156 13.11 -6.16 -1.74
C ALA A 156 13.29 -5.57 -3.14
N GLU A 157 12.57 -6.11 -4.12
CA GLU A 157 12.56 -5.55 -5.48
C GLU A 157 11.30 -4.70 -5.70
N LEU A 158 11.49 -3.54 -6.32
CA LEU A 158 10.40 -2.63 -6.69
C LEU A 158 9.63 -3.26 -7.86
N TYR A 159 8.50 -3.89 -7.57
CA TYR A 159 7.66 -4.51 -8.59
C TYR A 159 6.88 -3.41 -9.35
N CYS A 160 7.37 -2.98 -10.52
CA CYS A 160 6.53 -2.22 -11.45
C CYS A 160 5.54 -3.18 -12.12
N ALA A 161 4.25 -2.80 -12.17
CA ALA A 161 3.20 -3.62 -12.76
C ALA A 161 3.54 -4.11 -14.17
N ALA A 162 3.06 -5.29 -14.55
CA ALA A 162 3.24 -5.82 -15.91
C ALA A 162 2.74 -4.79 -16.94
N PRO A 163 3.53 -4.44 -17.96
CA PRO A 163 3.11 -3.47 -18.97
C PRO A 163 1.92 -4.03 -19.75
N THR A 164 0.85 -3.24 -19.85
CA THR A 164 -0.16 -3.45 -20.88
C THR A 164 0.41 -3.01 -22.24
N ILE A 165 -0.09 -3.62 -23.31
CA ILE A 165 0.47 -3.82 -24.67
C ILE A 165 0.97 -2.54 -25.43
N GLY A 166 1.02 -1.36 -24.82
CA GLY A 166 1.54 -0.13 -25.41
C GLY A 166 2.94 0.32 -24.98
N ASP A 167 3.46 -0.11 -23.82
CA ASP A 167 4.74 0.36 -23.29
C ASP A 167 5.81 -0.73 -23.36
N ALA A 168 6.87 -0.48 -24.14
CA ALA A 168 7.96 -1.42 -24.32
C ALA A 168 8.80 -1.54 -23.03
N ALA A 169 8.68 -2.68 -22.33
CA ALA A 169 9.64 -3.06 -21.30
C ALA A 169 11.03 -3.26 -21.93
N VAL A 170 12.03 -2.56 -21.41
CA VAL A 170 13.45 -2.77 -21.75
C VAL A 170 14.04 -3.74 -20.73
N ASN A 171 14.69 -4.79 -21.24
CA ASN A 171 15.31 -5.86 -20.47
C ASN A 171 16.38 -5.29 -19.52
N LEU A 172 16.22 -5.50 -18.20
CA LEU A 172 17.15 -5.04 -17.17
C LEU A 172 18.16 -6.14 -16.81
N ASP A 173 18.95 -6.59 -17.78
CA ASP A 173 20.07 -7.49 -17.51
C ASP A 173 21.11 -6.77 -16.64
N THR A 174 20.99 -6.99 -15.32
CA THR A 174 21.94 -6.66 -14.25
C THR A 174 22.63 -5.30 -14.38
N GLY A 175 21.95 -4.25 -13.94
CA GLY A 175 22.54 -2.92 -13.76
C GLY A 175 21.47 -1.85 -13.60
N ASP A 176 21.35 -1.36 -12.37
CA ASP A 176 20.53 -0.27 -11.82
C ASP A 176 20.15 0.87 -12.81
N ALA A 177 19.26 0.61 -13.79
CA ALA A 177 18.80 1.62 -14.74
C ALA A 177 17.67 2.45 -14.09
N ARG A 178 18.06 3.51 -13.38
CA ARG A 178 17.12 4.50 -12.84
C ARG A 178 16.71 5.46 -13.95
N TYR A 179 15.51 5.29 -14.50
CA TYR A 179 14.90 6.27 -15.40
C TYR A 179 14.42 7.48 -14.59
N VAL A 180 15.15 8.60 -14.61
CA VAL A 180 14.63 9.87 -14.07
C VAL A 180 13.95 10.62 -15.22
N LYS A 181 12.62 10.55 -15.25
CA LYS A 181 11.80 11.27 -16.24
C LYS A 181 11.83 12.77 -15.93
N HIS A 182 12.66 13.54 -16.61
CA HIS A 182 12.56 15.01 -16.63
C HIS A 182 11.62 15.39 -17.79
N GLY A 183 10.44 15.93 -17.49
CA GLY A 183 9.61 16.68 -18.46
C GLY A 183 9.27 15.97 -19.78
N SER A 184 8.10 15.32 -19.81
CA SER A 184 7.27 14.88 -20.96
C SER A 184 7.84 14.10 -22.16
N ALA A 185 9.14 14.11 -22.50
CA ALA A 185 9.66 13.35 -23.65
C ALA A 185 11.16 13.01 -23.62
N ALA A 186 11.94 13.57 -22.68
CA ALA A 186 13.36 13.24 -22.57
C ALA A 186 13.55 11.84 -21.92
N LEU A 187 14.41 11.02 -22.53
CA LEU A 187 14.80 9.71 -22.00
C LEU A 187 16.26 9.81 -21.54
N ALA A 188 16.58 9.37 -20.34
CA ALA A 188 17.96 9.31 -19.86
C ALA A 188 18.19 8.05 -19.04
N GLY A 189 19.44 7.60 -18.96
CA GLY A 189 19.80 6.46 -18.16
C GLY A 189 21.30 6.31 -17.99
N THR A 190 21.68 5.47 -17.02
CA THR A 190 23.07 5.13 -16.71
C THR A 190 23.18 3.63 -16.47
N GLN A 191 24.20 3.00 -17.03
CA GLN A 191 24.65 1.65 -16.68
C GLN A 191 26.08 1.72 -16.16
N ALA A 192 26.43 0.86 -15.21
CA ALA A 192 27.76 0.85 -14.60
C ALA A 192 28.25 -0.58 -14.32
N ASN A 193 29.54 -0.81 -14.54
CA ASN A 193 30.31 -1.89 -13.93
C ASN A 193 31.25 -1.26 -12.90
N ILE A 194 30.95 -1.44 -11.62
CA ILE A 194 31.74 -0.85 -10.54
C ILE A 194 32.69 -1.91 -9.98
N GLY A 195 33.99 -1.59 -9.92
CA GLY A 195 35.00 -2.48 -9.35
C GLY A 195 35.43 -3.63 -10.26
N TRP A 196 35.37 -3.43 -11.57
CA TRP A 196 35.86 -4.35 -12.59
C TRP A 196 37.35 -4.66 -12.38
N THR A 197 37.65 -5.94 -12.15
CA THR A 197 38.98 -6.46 -11.79
C THR A 197 39.35 -7.72 -12.58
N PRO A 198 39.45 -7.66 -13.92
CA PRO A 198 39.78 -8.84 -14.70
C PRO A 198 41.23 -9.29 -14.43
N SER A 199 41.46 -10.60 -14.35
CA SER A 199 42.80 -11.18 -14.14
C SER A 199 43.67 -11.21 -15.41
N THR A 200 43.05 -11.03 -16.58
CA THR A 200 43.69 -10.96 -17.90
C THR A 200 43.08 -9.83 -18.73
N ALA A 201 43.58 -9.60 -19.94
CA ALA A 201 42.92 -8.72 -20.90
C ALA A 201 41.45 -9.11 -21.06
N SER A 202 40.55 -8.12 -21.01
CA SER A 202 39.10 -8.33 -20.97
C SER A 202 38.37 -7.10 -21.48
N SER A 203 37.13 -7.28 -21.93
CA SER A 203 36.25 -6.22 -22.37
C SER A 203 34.96 -6.22 -21.55
N ASP A 204 34.51 -5.03 -21.15
CA ASP A 204 33.19 -4.79 -20.59
C ASP A 204 32.35 -4.01 -21.61
N VAL A 205 31.21 -4.58 -21.98
CA VAL A 205 30.28 -4.00 -22.95
C VAL A 205 28.99 -3.65 -22.23
N ARG A 206 28.52 -2.43 -22.43
CA ARG A 206 27.25 -1.92 -21.90
C ARG A 206 26.42 -1.42 -23.06
N SER A 207 25.14 -1.77 -23.07
CA SER A 207 24.26 -1.42 -24.18
C SER A 207 22.83 -1.27 -23.71
N VAL A 208 22.12 -0.34 -24.33
CA VAL A 208 20.71 -0.07 -24.11
C VAL A 208 20.06 0.23 -25.45
N THR A 209 18.87 -0.30 -25.66
CA THR A 209 18.07 0.00 -26.85
C THR A 209 16.74 0.60 -26.42
N PHE A 210 16.36 1.70 -27.07
CA PHE A 210 15.07 2.35 -26.87
C PHE A 210 14.52 2.87 -28.19
N THR A 211 13.20 3.04 -28.27
CA THR A 211 12.54 3.68 -29.42
C THR A 211 12.47 5.18 -29.19
N ALA A 212 12.95 5.99 -30.15
CA ALA A 212 12.88 7.44 -30.06
C ALA A 212 11.40 7.91 -30.06
N PRO A 213 10.94 8.64 -29.03
CA PRO A 213 9.52 9.02 -28.90
C PRO A 213 9.11 10.15 -29.86
N CYS A 214 10.08 10.96 -30.29
CA CYS A 214 9.93 12.02 -31.26
C CYS A 214 11.26 12.24 -31.98
N ASN A 215 11.30 13.20 -32.91
CA ASN A 215 12.58 13.67 -33.44
C ASN A 215 13.40 14.28 -32.30
N GLY A 216 14.71 14.08 -32.34
CA GLY A 216 15.57 14.60 -31.30
C GLY A 216 17.02 14.22 -31.46
N VAL A 217 17.78 14.48 -30.41
CA VAL A 217 19.21 14.23 -30.34
C VAL A 217 19.46 13.23 -29.23
N VAL A 218 20.27 12.21 -29.51
CA VAL A 218 20.78 11.29 -28.50
C VAL A 218 22.23 11.65 -28.25
N ILE A 219 22.57 11.80 -26.98
CA ILE A 219 23.93 11.96 -26.49
C ILE A 219 24.27 10.68 -25.73
N SER A 220 25.40 10.10 -26.05
CA SER A 220 25.99 8.97 -25.35
C SER A 220 27.33 9.38 -24.78
N ARG A 221 27.60 8.94 -23.56
CA ARG A 221 28.87 9.17 -22.87
C ARG A 221 29.32 7.85 -22.26
N SER A 222 30.53 7.43 -22.59
CA SER A 222 31.22 6.37 -21.89
C SER A 222 32.28 6.97 -20.98
N PHE A 223 32.37 6.48 -19.75
CA PHE A 223 33.44 6.82 -18.82
C PHE A 223 34.10 5.54 -18.33
N VAL A 224 35.42 5.53 -18.31
CA VAL A 224 36.21 4.51 -17.62
C VAL A 224 37.08 5.25 -16.62
N ASN A 225 37.02 4.88 -15.35
CA ASN A 225 38.00 5.35 -14.38
C ASN A 225 39.01 4.25 -14.07
N SER A 226 40.25 4.66 -13.91
CA SER A 226 41.22 3.85 -13.18
C SER A 226 41.97 4.72 -12.19
N ASN A 227 42.32 4.12 -11.07
CA ASN A 227 42.99 4.79 -9.98
C ASN A 227 44.50 4.97 -10.29
N ALA A 228 45.13 5.94 -9.62
CA ALA A 228 46.57 6.16 -9.74
C ALA A 228 47.36 4.87 -9.41
N GLY A 229 48.29 4.48 -10.29
CA GLY A 229 49.09 3.25 -10.16
C GLY A 229 48.58 2.05 -10.96
N GLN A 230 47.48 2.18 -11.69
CA GLN A 230 47.00 1.17 -12.63
C GLN A 230 47.97 1.00 -13.81
N THR A 231 48.37 -0.24 -14.10
CA THR A 231 49.36 -0.57 -15.15
C THR A 231 48.73 -1.00 -16.47
N ALA A 232 47.50 -1.52 -16.46
CA ALA A 232 46.75 -1.80 -17.67
C ALA A 232 46.24 -0.50 -18.31
N SER A 233 46.34 -0.39 -19.64
CA SER A 233 45.71 0.68 -20.39
C SER A 233 44.30 0.26 -20.82
N PHE A 234 43.40 1.23 -20.88
CA PHE A 234 42.03 1.00 -21.35
C PHE A 234 41.83 1.66 -22.70
N THR A 235 41.20 0.94 -23.62
CA THR A 235 40.55 1.51 -24.78
C THR A 235 39.08 1.72 -24.44
N ASN A 236 38.62 2.97 -24.48
CA ASN A 236 37.23 3.31 -24.26
C ASN A 236 36.56 3.70 -25.58
N TYR A 237 35.32 3.26 -25.76
CA TYR A 237 34.53 3.46 -26.96
C TYR A 237 33.07 3.69 -26.61
N ALA A 238 32.41 4.61 -27.32
CA ALA A 238 30.97 4.79 -27.28
C ALA A 238 30.41 4.85 -28.70
N SER A 239 29.18 4.37 -28.88
CA SER A 239 28.47 4.41 -30.16
C SER A 239 26.96 4.57 -29.99
N ILE A 240 26.33 5.17 -30.99
CA ILE A 240 24.88 5.20 -31.15
C ILE A 240 24.57 4.58 -32.51
N ASN A 241 23.70 3.56 -32.56
CA ASN A 241 23.35 2.79 -33.76
C ASN A 241 24.58 2.29 -34.54
N GLY A 242 25.64 1.90 -33.83
CA GLY A 242 26.91 1.46 -34.43
C GLY A 242 27.78 2.60 -34.98
N VAL A 243 27.34 3.85 -34.93
CA VAL A 243 28.15 5.03 -35.30
C VAL A 243 29.08 5.38 -34.13
N ALA A 244 30.37 5.16 -34.35
CA ALA A 244 31.47 5.36 -33.40
C ALA A 244 31.73 6.83 -33.05
N GLY A 245 31.94 7.13 -31.77
CA GLY A 245 32.40 8.44 -31.28
C GLY A 245 33.92 8.59 -31.06
N GLY A 246 34.70 7.51 -31.19
CA GLY A 246 36.17 7.53 -31.03
C GLY A 246 36.68 6.41 -30.14
N ALA A 247 37.95 6.04 -30.34
CA ALA A 247 38.68 5.11 -29.49
C ALA A 247 39.82 5.87 -28.83
N GLU A 248 39.81 6.02 -27.52
CA GLU A 248 40.91 6.61 -26.76
C GLU A 248 41.61 5.55 -25.91
N SER A 249 42.94 5.50 -26.01
CA SER A 249 43.80 4.61 -25.22
C SER A 249 44.62 5.45 -24.25
N ILE A 250 44.29 5.40 -22.95
CA ILE A 250 44.95 6.22 -21.93
C ILE A 250 45.29 5.34 -20.71
N ILE A 251 46.38 5.66 -20.02
CA ILE A 251 46.69 5.15 -18.68
C ILE A 251 45.96 6.06 -17.70
N GLY A 252 44.91 5.58 -17.04
CA GLY A 252 44.08 6.41 -16.17
C GLY A 252 42.59 6.39 -16.54
N SER A 253 41.89 7.48 -16.26
CA SER A 253 40.49 7.67 -16.60
C SER A 253 40.31 8.26 -18.01
N SER A 254 39.27 7.84 -18.74
CA SER A 254 38.91 8.35 -20.07
C SER A 254 37.40 8.57 -20.19
N ILE A 255 36.99 9.63 -20.87
CA ILE A 255 35.60 9.94 -21.21
C ILE A 255 35.49 10.04 -22.73
N VAL A 256 34.57 9.27 -23.33
CA VAL A 256 34.25 9.35 -24.76
C VAL A 256 32.79 9.75 -24.90
N SER A 257 32.48 10.70 -25.78
CA SER A 257 31.09 11.11 -26.05
C SER A 257 30.76 10.95 -27.53
N THR A 258 29.51 10.63 -27.82
CA THR A 258 28.95 10.56 -29.18
C THR A 258 27.58 11.20 -29.18
N VAL A 259 27.21 11.79 -30.31
CA VAL A 259 25.93 12.49 -30.48
C VAL A 259 25.35 12.09 -31.82
N GLN A 260 24.07 11.79 -31.86
CA GLN A 260 23.37 11.43 -33.09
C GLN A 260 21.94 12.01 -33.11
N ASN A 261 21.56 12.60 -34.24
CA ASN A 261 20.17 12.93 -34.53
C ASN A 261 19.38 11.65 -34.82
N VAL A 262 18.20 11.51 -34.22
CA VAL A 262 17.33 10.37 -34.39
C VAL A 262 15.92 10.82 -34.77
N ALA A 263 15.29 10.08 -35.67
CA ALA A 263 13.91 10.34 -36.07
C ALA A 263 12.93 9.62 -35.14
N SER A 264 11.73 10.18 -34.99
CA SER A 264 10.63 9.55 -34.25
C SER A 264 10.40 8.10 -34.69
N GLY A 265 10.18 7.21 -33.73
CA GLY A 265 9.94 5.77 -33.97
C GLY A 265 11.20 4.97 -34.32
N SER A 266 12.37 5.59 -34.44
CA SER A 266 13.62 4.86 -34.72
C SER A 266 14.05 4.03 -33.51
N SER A 267 14.49 2.80 -33.74
CA SER A 267 15.22 2.03 -32.73
C SER A 267 16.61 2.62 -32.56
N VAL A 268 16.93 3.08 -31.34
CA VAL A 268 18.21 3.66 -30.97
C VAL A 268 18.91 2.71 -30.03
N THR A 269 20.08 2.22 -30.45
CA THR A 269 20.98 1.43 -29.59
C THR A 269 22.16 2.28 -29.20
N VAL A 270 22.30 2.54 -27.91
CA VAL A 270 23.47 3.21 -27.34
C VAL A 270 24.35 2.14 -26.70
N SER A 271 25.63 2.13 -27.04
CA SER A 271 26.58 1.16 -26.50
C SER A 271 27.89 1.81 -26.10
N ALA A 272 28.51 1.28 -25.06
CA ALA A 272 29.87 1.60 -24.64
C ALA A 272 30.69 0.32 -24.47
N THR A 273 31.96 0.39 -24.83
CA THR A 273 32.90 -0.72 -24.68
C THR A 273 34.19 -0.23 -24.06
N ALA A 274 34.56 -0.82 -22.92
CA ALA A 274 35.85 -0.64 -22.30
C ALA A 274 36.67 -1.92 -22.47
N THR A 275 37.85 -1.83 -23.08
CA THR A 275 38.78 -2.96 -23.23
C THR A 275 40.06 -2.69 -22.46
N SER A 276 40.39 -3.59 -21.55
CA SER A 276 41.69 -3.62 -20.88
C SER A 276 42.69 -4.42 -21.73
N ASN A 277 43.90 -3.90 -21.90
CA ASN A 277 44.95 -4.61 -22.64
C ASN A 277 45.59 -5.77 -21.85
N ALA A 278 45.38 -5.81 -20.54
CA ALA A 278 45.91 -6.79 -19.59
C ALA A 278 45.02 -6.84 -18.34
N GLY A 279 45.28 -7.77 -17.43
CA GLY A 279 44.59 -7.82 -16.14
C GLY A 279 44.81 -6.54 -15.32
N THR A 280 43.82 -6.14 -14.53
CA THR A 280 43.92 -4.94 -13.70
C THR A 280 44.41 -5.29 -12.30
N THR A 281 45.37 -4.51 -11.80
CA THR A 281 45.90 -4.64 -10.43
C THR A 281 45.10 -3.82 -9.42
N ILE A 282 44.32 -2.84 -9.90
CA ILE A 282 43.42 -2.01 -9.11
C ILE A 282 42.04 -2.06 -9.75
N PRO A 283 40.94 -2.10 -8.97
CA PRO A 283 39.60 -2.04 -9.53
C PRO A 283 39.39 -0.78 -10.37
N ALA A 284 38.88 -0.98 -11.58
CA ALA A 284 38.41 0.05 -12.49
C ALA A 284 36.88 0.04 -12.51
N SER A 285 36.27 1.09 -13.03
CA SER A 285 34.83 1.09 -13.26
C SER A 285 34.53 1.67 -14.63
N HIS A 286 33.48 1.17 -15.26
CA HIS A 286 33.02 1.54 -16.60
C HIS A 286 31.57 1.96 -16.53
N TRP A 287 31.23 3.09 -17.14
CA TRP A 287 29.88 3.63 -17.17
C TRP A 287 29.46 3.97 -18.58
N LEU A 288 28.20 3.69 -18.89
CA LEU A 288 27.49 4.21 -20.03
C LEU A 288 26.39 5.15 -19.53
N GLU A 289 26.42 6.40 -19.93
CA GLU A 289 25.36 7.38 -19.73
C GLU A 289 24.77 7.76 -21.09
N TYR A 290 23.45 7.96 -21.14
CA TYR A 290 22.81 8.48 -22.33
C TYR A 290 21.66 9.43 -21.98
N GLN A 291 21.43 10.37 -22.90
CA GLN A 291 20.34 11.31 -22.83
C GLN A 291 19.76 11.55 -24.23
N PHE A 292 18.46 11.35 -24.37
CA PHE A 292 17.65 11.80 -25.48
C PHE A 292 17.03 13.15 -25.16
N MET A 293 17.29 14.12 -26.03
CA MET A 293 16.74 15.46 -26.00
C MET A 293 15.74 15.60 -27.15
N PRO A 294 14.44 15.81 -26.88
CA PRO A 294 13.47 16.06 -27.93
C PRO A 294 13.81 17.36 -28.66
N SER A 295 13.65 17.37 -30.00
CA SER A 295 13.80 18.57 -30.83
C SER A 295 12.52 19.39 -30.88
#